data_AF-A0A2V8QW69-F1
#
_entry.id   AF-A0A2V8QW69-F1
#
_cell.length_a   1.000
_cell.length_b   1.000
_cell.length_c   1.000
_cell.angle_alpha   90.00
_cell.angle_beta   90.00
_cell.angle_gamma   90.00
#
_symmetry.space_group_name_H-M   'P 1'
#
loop_
_entity.id
_entity.type
_entity.pdbx_description
1 polymer ?
#
loop_
_entity_poly.entity_id
_entity_poly.type
_entity_poly.pdbx_seq_one_letter_code
_entity_poly.pdbx_strand_id
1 'polypeptide(L)'
;MQKFASRVVQAVKFYPNLHPGAVERIEPCSLFRLENFTDQYRLRKAESHGVYVPNQLYNFVRTNEGATLLHNRYRHPSIAEGRQVLYAGEAFFNNGRLEWWSNGSGHYQPDADAAAQAALPLDNFYTYQQVIKGEHRRRPVGKG
;
A
#
# COMPACT_ATOMS: atom_id res chain seq x y z
N MET A 1 -0.04 11.57 39.52
CA MET A 1 -1.20 11.33 38.63
C MET A 1 -0.69 10.97 37.24
N GLN A 2 -0.70 9.68 36.88
CA GLN A 2 -0.39 9.22 35.52
C GLN A 2 -1.61 9.48 34.63
N LYS A 3 -1.46 10.32 33.60
CA LYS A 3 -2.45 10.48 32.55
C LYS A 3 -2.38 9.26 31.64
N PHE A 4 -3.36 8.37 31.75
CA PHE A 4 -3.57 7.35 30.74
C PHE A 4 -4.01 8.06 29.46
N ALA A 5 -3.13 8.07 28.45
CA ALA A 5 -3.53 8.47 27.12
C ALA A 5 -4.58 7.46 26.64
N SER A 6 -5.84 7.89 26.53
CA SER A 6 -6.90 7.11 25.91
C SER A 6 -6.47 6.77 24.50
N ARG A 7 -6.02 5.53 24.29
CA ARG A 7 -5.76 4.98 22.97
C ARG A 7 -7.13 4.75 22.34
N VAL A 8 -7.67 5.76 21.66
CA VAL A 8 -8.85 5.59 20.82
C VAL A 8 -8.47 4.51 19.80
N VAL A 9 -9.06 3.32 19.94
CA VAL A 9 -8.93 2.27 18.96
C VAL A 9 -9.70 2.77 17.73
N GLN A 10 -8.98 3.23 16.72
CA GLN A 10 -9.59 3.63 15.47
C GLN A 10 -10.29 2.39 14.89
N ALA A 11 -11.60 2.48 14.68
CA ALA A 11 -12.37 1.35 14.16
C ALA A 11 -11.81 0.92 12.81
N VAL A 12 -11.68 -0.39 12.59
CA VAL A 12 -11.21 -0.93 11.31
C VAL A 12 -12.24 -0.58 10.23
N LYS A 13 -11.80 0.17 9.22
CA LYS A 13 -12.60 0.54 8.05
C LYS A 13 -12.30 -0.37 6.88
N PHE A 14 -13.33 -0.84 6.20
CA PHE A 14 -13.23 -1.58 4.96
C PHE A 14 -13.60 -0.69 3.78
N TYR A 15 -12.88 -0.85 2.67
CA TYR A 15 -13.08 -0.09 1.45
C TYR A 15 -13.60 -1.02 0.36
N PRO A 16 -14.83 -0.83 -0.13
CA PRO A 16 -15.36 -1.62 -1.23
C PRO A 16 -14.79 -1.14 -2.56
N ASN A 17 -14.83 -2.02 -3.58
CA ASN A 17 -14.61 -1.59 -4.95
C ASN A 17 -15.82 -0.77 -5.42
N LEU A 18 -15.63 0.53 -5.64
CA LEU A 18 -16.68 1.44 -6.10
C LEU A 18 -17.05 1.22 -7.58
N HIS A 19 -16.26 0.43 -8.32
CA HIS A 19 -16.47 0.14 -9.74
C HIS A 19 -16.29 -1.37 -10.03
N PRO A 20 -17.27 -2.21 -9.70
CA PRO A 20 -17.18 -3.67 -9.83
C PRO A 20 -16.97 -4.15 -11.28
N GLY A 21 -17.46 -3.43 -12.28
CA GLY A 21 -17.25 -3.78 -13.70
C GLY A 21 -15.82 -3.61 -14.21
N ALA A 22 -14.91 -3.01 -13.42
CA ALA A 22 -13.53 -2.77 -13.83
C ALA A 22 -12.55 -3.88 -13.39
N VAL A 23 -13.06 -5.00 -12.87
CA VAL A 23 -12.23 -6.16 -12.49
C VAL A 23 -11.87 -6.94 -13.75
N GLU A 24 -10.63 -6.80 -14.20
CA GLU A 24 -10.08 -7.67 -15.23
C GLU A 24 -9.58 -8.97 -14.58
N ARG A 25 -9.89 -10.10 -15.20
CA ARG A 25 -9.40 -11.41 -14.75
C ARG A 25 -7.89 -11.48 -14.98
N ILE A 26 -7.15 -11.75 -13.90
CA ILE A 26 -5.71 -11.92 -13.91
C ILE A 26 -5.35 -13.31 -13.40
N GLU A 27 -4.19 -13.82 -13.80
CA GLU A 27 -3.66 -15.08 -13.26
C GLU A 27 -3.19 -14.85 -11.82
N PRO A 28 -3.81 -15.45 -10.77
CA PRO A 28 -3.50 -15.12 -9.37
C PRO A 28 -2.02 -15.31 -9.01
N CYS A 29 -1.34 -16.27 -9.63
CA CYS A 29 0.09 -16.59 -9.40
C CYS A 29 1.05 -15.48 -9.88
N SER A 30 0.54 -14.48 -10.60
CA SER A 30 1.32 -13.34 -11.05
C SER A 30 1.42 -12.20 -10.04
N LEU A 31 0.61 -12.23 -8.97
CA LEU A 31 0.67 -11.24 -7.89
C LEU A 31 1.88 -11.46 -6.99
N PHE A 32 2.44 -10.35 -6.52
CA PHE A 32 3.47 -10.37 -5.49
C PHE A 32 2.85 -10.13 -4.11
N ARG A 33 3.36 -10.83 -3.10
CA ARG A 33 3.18 -10.53 -1.68
C ARG A 33 4.38 -9.71 -1.20
N LEU A 34 4.11 -8.61 -0.51
CA LEU A 34 5.14 -7.80 0.14
C LEU A 34 5.53 -8.42 1.49
N GLU A 35 6.82 -8.59 1.69
CA GLU A 35 7.42 -9.00 2.95
C GLU A 35 8.45 -7.94 3.38
N ASN A 36 8.59 -7.74 4.68
CA ASN A 36 9.66 -6.95 5.26
C ASN A 36 10.63 -7.89 5.97
N PHE A 37 11.92 -7.76 5.66
CA PHE A 37 12.98 -8.53 6.27
C PHE A 37 14.13 -7.58 6.57
N THR A 38 14.48 -7.39 7.84
CA THR A 38 15.61 -6.54 8.27
C THR A 38 15.59 -5.15 7.61
N ASP A 39 14.48 -4.41 7.74
CA ASP A 39 14.29 -3.06 7.15
C ASP A 39 14.39 -2.99 5.62
N GLN A 40 14.28 -4.14 4.95
CA GLN A 40 14.31 -4.27 3.51
C GLN A 40 13.07 -5.02 3.01
N TYR A 41 12.39 -4.44 2.05
CA TYR A 41 11.23 -5.06 1.43
C TYR A 41 11.65 -6.09 0.39
N ARG A 42 10.88 -7.17 0.32
CA ARG A 42 11.02 -8.26 -0.63
C ARG A 42 9.65 -8.62 -1.20
N LEU A 43 9.65 -9.07 -2.45
CA LEU A 43 8.46 -9.55 -3.12
C LEU A 43 8.55 -11.06 -3.27
N ARG A 44 7.48 -11.76 -2.90
CA ARG A 44 7.31 -13.20 -3.15
C ARG A 44 6.11 -13.45 -4.05
N LYS A 45 6.20 -14.40 -4.99
CA LYS A 45 5.01 -14.89 -5.69
C LYS A 45 4.46 -16.10 -4.95
N ALA A 46 3.14 -16.29 -4.99
CA ALA A 46 2.46 -17.37 -4.26
C ALA A 46 3.01 -18.78 -4.57
N GLU A 47 3.45 -19.03 -5.81
CA GLU A 47 3.91 -20.34 -6.27
C GLU A 47 5.41 -20.38 -6.62
N SER A 48 6.17 -19.34 -6.25
CA SER A 48 7.60 -19.27 -6.55
C SER A 48 8.42 -19.21 -5.28
N HIS A 49 9.53 -19.94 -5.27
CA HIS A 49 10.59 -19.80 -4.30
C HIS A 49 11.43 -18.53 -4.52
N GLY A 50 11.20 -17.82 -5.63
CA GLY A 50 11.90 -16.59 -5.99
C GLY A 50 11.55 -15.43 -5.06
N VAL A 51 12.59 -14.78 -4.55
CA VAL A 51 12.51 -13.55 -3.78
C VAL A 51 13.03 -12.41 -4.65
N TYR A 52 12.23 -11.38 -4.87
CA TYR A 52 12.60 -10.23 -5.68
C TYR A 52 12.78 -8.97 -4.83
N VAL A 53 13.67 -8.08 -5.26
CA VAL A 53 13.89 -6.78 -4.63
C VAL A 53 13.05 -5.73 -5.38
N PRO A 54 12.07 -5.07 -4.74
CA PRO A 54 11.26 -4.06 -5.40
C PRO A 54 12.08 -2.79 -5.65
N ASN A 55 11.99 -2.22 -6.85
CA ASN A 55 12.78 -1.06 -7.28
C ASN A 55 12.00 -0.13 -8.23
N GLN A 56 10.68 -0.08 -8.07
CA GLN A 56 9.80 0.72 -8.91
C GLN A 56 8.46 1.02 -8.20
N LEU A 57 7.55 1.67 -8.93
CA LEU A 57 6.17 1.90 -8.52
C LEU A 57 5.32 0.63 -8.65
N TYR A 58 4.49 0.39 -7.64
CA TYR A 58 3.48 -0.67 -7.61
C TYR A 58 2.14 -0.12 -7.16
N ASN A 59 1.06 -0.65 -7.74
CA ASN A 59 -0.24 -0.63 -7.10
C ASN A 59 -0.25 -1.70 -6.02
N PHE A 60 -0.76 -1.38 -4.83
CA PHE A 60 -0.88 -2.33 -3.74
C PHE A 60 -2.30 -2.34 -3.15
N VAL A 61 -2.68 -3.49 -2.60
CA VAL A 61 -3.89 -3.66 -1.78
C VAL A 61 -3.52 -4.38 -0.48
N ARG A 62 -4.14 -3.95 0.61
CA ARG A 62 -4.08 -4.61 1.91
C ARG A 62 -5.36 -5.42 2.08
N THR A 63 -5.25 -6.74 2.01
CA THR A 63 -6.41 -7.64 2.11
C THR A 63 -6.95 -7.71 3.55
N ASN A 64 -8.17 -8.22 3.71
CA ASN A 64 -8.81 -8.38 5.02
C ASN A 64 -8.05 -9.36 5.93
N GLU A 65 -7.33 -10.30 5.34
CA GLU A 65 -6.46 -11.27 6.02
C GLU A 65 -5.11 -10.65 6.43
N GLY A 66 -4.88 -9.36 6.11
CA GLY A 66 -3.64 -8.69 6.40
C GLY A 66 -2.48 -9.15 5.51
N ALA A 67 -2.75 -9.51 4.25
CA ALA A 67 -1.71 -9.61 3.22
C ALA A 67 -1.57 -8.27 2.50
N THR A 68 -0.35 -7.91 2.07
CA THR A 68 -0.15 -6.80 1.14
C THR A 68 0.21 -7.38 -0.22
N LEU A 69 -0.71 -7.28 -1.18
CA LEU A 69 -0.53 -7.75 -2.54
C LEU A 69 -0.20 -6.58 -3.45
N LEU A 70 0.71 -6.78 -4.40
CA LEU A 70 1.14 -5.72 -5.30
C LEU A 70 1.45 -6.20 -6.72
N HIS A 71 1.28 -5.29 -7.67
CA HIS A 71 1.68 -5.45 -9.06
C HIS A 71 1.97 -4.08 -9.69
N ASN A 72 2.92 -4.04 -10.62
CA ASN A 72 3.35 -2.81 -11.30
C ASN A 72 2.51 -2.42 -12.53
N ARG A 73 1.43 -3.14 -12.81
CA ARG A 73 0.64 -3.00 -14.06
C ARG A 73 -0.84 -3.25 -13.82
N TYR A 74 -1.19 -4.20 -12.95
CA TYR A 74 -2.58 -4.46 -12.63
C TYR A 74 -3.18 -3.35 -11.78
N ARG A 75 -4.47 -3.12 -12.02
CA ARG A 75 -5.28 -2.17 -11.28
C ARG A 75 -5.71 -2.77 -9.95
N HIS A 76 -5.98 -1.92 -8.97
CA HIS A 76 -6.38 -2.34 -7.61
C HIS A 76 -7.54 -3.34 -7.59
N PRO A 77 -8.63 -3.18 -8.38
CA PRO A 77 -9.72 -4.16 -8.39
C PRO A 77 -9.28 -5.55 -8.83
N SER A 78 -8.39 -5.67 -9.83
CA SER A 78 -7.88 -6.96 -10.27
C SER A 78 -6.97 -7.59 -9.21
N ILE A 79 -6.12 -6.80 -8.55
CA ILE A 79 -5.24 -7.29 -7.46
C ILE A 79 -6.09 -7.81 -6.28
N ALA A 80 -7.20 -7.15 -5.97
CA ALA A 80 -8.11 -7.52 -4.88
C ALA A 80 -9.21 -8.51 -5.31
N GLU A 81 -9.23 -8.97 -6.56
CA GLU A 81 -10.33 -9.79 -7.12
C GLU A 81 -11.72 -9.16 -6.91
N GLY A 82 -11.80 -7.83 -6.94
CA GLY A 82 -13.02 -7.06 -6.69
C GLY A 82 -13.50 -7.04 -5.24
N ARG A 83 -12.83 -7.73 -4.31
CA ARG A 83 -13.21 -7.80 -2.90
C ARG A 83 -12.97 -6.47 -2.19
N GLN A 84 -13.63 -6.27 -1.06
CA GLN A 84 -13.29 -5.18 -0.15
C GLN A 84 -11.89 -5.38 0.44
N VAL A 85 -11.23 -4.27 0.75
CA VAL A 85 -9.85 -4.24 1.26
C VAL A 85 -9.77 -3.40 2.52
N LEU A 86 -8.72 -3.61 3.33
CA LEU A 86 -8.39 -2.73 4.45
C LEU A 86 -7.79 -1.41 3.97
N TYR A 87 -7.04 -1.44 2.87
CA TYR A 87 -6.44 -0.26 2.27
C TYR A 87 -5.99 -0.57 0.85
N ALA A 88 -5.78 0.48 0.04
CA ALA A 88 -5.22 0.36 -1.29
C ALA A 88 -4.49 1.66 -1.66
N GLY A 89 -3.48 1.55 -2.52
CA GLY A 89 -2.67 2.70 -2.85
C GLY A 89 -1.56 2.41 -3.85
N GLU A 90 -0.61 3.33 -3.89
CA GLU A 90 0.62 3.22 -4.68
C GLU A 90 1.82 3.21 -3.73
N ALA A 91 2.84 2.41 -4.03
CA ALA A 91 4.07 2.37 -3.26
C ALA A 91 5.28 2.36 -4.20
N PHE A 92 6.21 3.28 -3.97
CA PHE A 92 7.45 3.38 -4.71
C PHE A 92 8.62 2.86 -3.89
N PHE A 93 9.33 1.91 -4.46
CA PHE A 93 10.50 1.31 -3.85
C PHE A 93 11.76 1.65 -4.64
N ASN A 94 12.88 1.78 -3.94
CA ASN A 94 14.21 1.94 -4.51
C ASN A 94 15.14 0.92 -3.85
N ASN A 95 15.55 -0.09 -4.61
CA ASN A 95 16.43 -1.18 -4.17
C ASN A 95 16.02 -1.82 -2.84
N GLY A 96 14.72 -2.13 -2.68
CA GLY A 96 14.17 -2.76 -1.48
C GLY A 96 13.81 -1.78 -0.37
N ARG A 97 14.15 -0.50 -0.48
CA ARG A 97 13.70 0.55 0.45
C ARG A 97 12.37 1.14 -0.03
N LEU A 98 11.40 1.26 0.85
CA LEU A 98 10.21 2.07 0.60
C LEU A 98 10.59 3.56 0.69
N GLU A 99 10.45 4.31 -0.41
CA GLU A 99 10.75 5.75 -0.38
C GLU A 99 9.49 6.56 -0.05
N TRP A 100 8.38 6.24 -0.70
CA TRP A 100 7.09 6.84 -0.42
C TRP A 100 5.95 5.89 -0.79
N TRP A 101 4.79 6.12 -0.22
CA TRP A 101 3.54 5.48 -0.61
C TRP A 101 2.37 6.43 -0.40
N SER A 102 1.24 6.13 -1.05
CA SER A 102 0.06 6.99 -1.06
C SER A 102 -1.23 6.20 -0.96
N ASN A 103 -2.33 6.91 -0.76
CA ASN A 103 -3.70 6.39 -0.85
C ASN A 103 -4.30 6.47 -2.26
N GLY A 104 -3.47 6.68 -3.30
CA GLY A 104 -3.89 6.71 -4.69
C GLY A 104 -4.34 5.32 -5.18
N SER A 105 -5.65 5.05 -5.17
CA SER A 105 -6.16 3.70 -5.49
C SER A 105 -7.35 3.64 -6.43
N GLY A 106 -7.66 4.73 -7.14
CA GLY A 106 -8.68 4.82 -8.18
C GLY A 106 -10.09 4.48 -7.69
N HIS A 107 -10.39 3.19 -7.51
CA HIS A 107 -11.73 2.64 -7.23
C HIS A 107 -11.98 2.31 -5.76
N TYR A 108 -10.97 2.31 -4.90
CA TYR A 108 -11.14 2.05 -3.46
C TYR A 108 -11.08 3.32 -2.60
N GLN A 109 -10.28 4.29 -3.04
CA GLN A 109 -10.20 5.67 -2.50
C GLN A 109 -10.18 5.73 -0.96
N PRO A 110 -9.23 5.07 -0.28
CA PRO A 110 -9.24 5.07 1.16
C PRO A 110 -8.82 6.43 1.72
N ASP A 111 -9.38 6.75 2.88
CA ASP A 111 -9.11 8.04 3.54
C ASP A 111 -7.67 8.08 4.06
N ALA A 112 -7.08 9.27 4.07
CA ALA A 112 -5.74 9.50 4.61
C ALA A 112 -5.67 9.16 6.11
N ASP A 113 -6.73 9.44 6.86
CA ASP A 113 -6.79 9.17 8.31
C ASP A 113 -6.73 7.68 8.64
N ALA A 114 -7.04 6.80 7.69
CA ALA A 114 -6.94 5.35 7.83
C ALA A 114 -5.60 4.77 7.34
N ALA A 115 -4.61 5.61 7.02
CA ALA A 115 -3.30 5.19 6.48
C ALA A 115 -2.62 4.11 7.34
N ALA A 116 -2.80 4.13 8.66
CA ALA A 116 -2.25 3.11 9.56
C ALA A 116 -2.69 1.67 9.18
N GLN A 117 -3.86 1.49 8.55
CA GLN A 117 -4.34 0.18 8.10
C GLN A 117 -3.53 -0.43 6.95
N ALA A 118 -2.76 0.38 6.21
CA ALA A 118 -1.87 -0.10 5.15
C ALA A 118 -0.72 -0.96 5.69
N ALA A 119 -0.40 -0.85 6.99
CA ALA A 119 0.75 -1.48 7.63
C ALA A 119 2.08 -1.13 6.94
N LEU A 120 2.20 0.11 6.46
CA LEU A 120 3.42 0.71 5.92
C LEU A 120 3.87 1.88 6.82
N PRO A 121 5.18 2.19 6.89
CA PRO A 121 5.70 3.30 7.69
C PRO A 121 5.02 4.63 7.35
N LEU A 122 4.40 5.28 8.34
CA LEU A 122 3.67 6.54 8.14
C LEU A 122 4.59 7.71 7.77
N ASP A 123 5.87 7.66 8.13
CA ASP A 123 6.86 8.69 7.75
C ASP A 123 7.11 8.73 6.23
N ASN A 124 6.75 7.66 5.52
CA ASN A 124 6.81 7.57 4.06
C ASN A 124 5.47 7.88 3.37
N PHE A 125 4.42 8.21 4.13
CA PHE A 125 3.09 8.43 3.58
C PHE A 125 2.93 9.85 3.02
N TYR A 126 2.40 9.93 1.80
CA TYR A 126 1.93 11.17 1.18
C TYR A 126 0.52 10.93 0.67
N THR A 127 -0.40 11.86 0.88
CA THR A 127 -1.73 11.75 0.24
C THR A 127 -1.58 11.81 -1.28
N TYR A 128 -2.52 11.22 -2.02
CA TYR A 128 -2.51 11.24 -3.49
C TYR A 128 -2.39 12.67 -4.06
N GLN A 129 -3.04 13.64 -3.43
CA GLN A 129 -2.94 15.05 -3.80
C GLN A 129 -1.52 15.60 -3.64
N GLN A 130 -0.83 15.24 -2.57
CA GLN A 130 0.57 15.63 -2.35
C GLN A 130 1.51 14.94 -3.35
N VAL A 131 1.21 13.70 -3.74
CA VAL A 131 1.95 13.00 -4.79
C VAL A 131 1.82 13.73 -6.13
N ILE A 132 0.61 14.08 -6.56
CA ILE A 132 0.37 14.84 -7.80
C ILE A 132 1.09 16.20 -7.77
N LYS A 133 1.12 16.87 -6.61
CA LYS A 133 1.84 18.14 -6.41
C LYS A 133 3.37 17.99 -6.34
N GLY A 134 3.89 16.76 -6.39
CA GLY A 134 5.31 16.47 -6.35
C GLY A 134 5.95 16.62 -4.97
N GLU A 135 5.18 16.68 -3.89
CA GLU A 135 5.71 16.89 -2.53
C GLU A 135 6.62 15.73 -2.08
N HIS A 136 6.30 14.50 -2.48
CA HIS A 136 7.12 13.31 -2.26
C HIS A 136 8.55 13.37 -2.83
N ARG A 137 8.82 14.31 -3.75
CA ARG A 137 10.16 14.51 -4.37
C ARG A 137 10.95 15.63 -3.73
N ARG A 138 10.30 16.46 -2.91
CA ARG A 138 10.97 17.57 -2.23
C ARG A 138 11.79 16.94 -1.11
N ARG A 139 13.12 17.01 -1.19
CA ARG A 139 13.97 16.64 -0.05
C ARG A 139 13.49 17.45 1.16
N PRO A 140 13.40 16.86 2.36
CA PRO A 140 13.29 17.66 3.56
C PRO A 140 14.48 18.62 3.54
N VAL A 141 14.19 19.93 3.60
CA VAL A 141 15.23 20.94 3.82
C VAL A 141 15.95 20.50 5.08
N GLY A 142 17.24 20.18 4.93
CA GLY A 142 18.02 19.55 5.98
C GLY A 142 17.86 20.32 7.29
N LYS A 143 17.60 19.60 8.38
CA LYS A 143 18.01 20.08 9.70
C LYS A 143 19.53 20.00 9.71
N GLY A 144 20.17 21.08 9.28
CA GLY A 144 21.55 21.39 9.64
C GLY A 144 21.66 21.73 11.12
#